data_AF-A0A2U1MQ86-F1
#
_entry.id   AF-A0A2U1MQ86-F1
#
_cell.length_a   1.000
_cell.length_b   1.000
_cell.length_c   1.000
_cell.angle_alpha   90.00
_cell.angle_beta   90.00
_cell.angle_gamma   90.00
#
_symmetry.space_group_name_H-M   'P 1'
#
loop_
_entity.id
_entity.type
_entity.pdbx_description
1 polymer ?
#
loop_
_entity_poly.entity_id
_entity_poly.type
_entity_poly.pdbx_seq_one_letter_code
_entity_poly.pdbx_strand_id
1 'polypeptide(L)'
;MKVFTLAFLIYLDYKALQQREKLTKRSKRDSLWEKAHERNAKRVLKLIVELEGLWVKMGQYLSTRADVLPEAYIRLLKQLQDSLPPRRLEEVRQTIEQQLGQSMDELFTSFVSVPLATASMYPFMA
;
A
#
# COMPACT_ATOMS: atom_id res chain seq x y z
N MET A 1 -17.44 -7.50 -3.68
CA MET A 1 -17.65 -7.36 -5.14
C MET A 1 -16.53 -6.60 -5.86
N LYS A 2 -16.12 -5.40 -5.40
CA LYS A 2 -15.12 -4.54 -6.08
C LYS A 2 -13.80 -5.23 -6.46
N VAL A 3 -13.26 -6.08 -5.57
CA VAL A 3 -12.03 -6.86 -5.82
C VAL A 3 -12.18 -7.77 -7.05
N PHE A 4 -13.24 -8.57 -7.10
CA PHE A 4 -13.49 -9.48 -8.23
C PHE A 4 -13.74 -8.72 -9.53
N THR A 5 -14.47 -7.61 -9.47
CA THR A 5 -14.69 -6.74 -10.63
C THR A 5 -13.37 -6.18 -11.15
N LEU A 6 -12.49 -5.68 -10.26
CA LEU A 6 -11.19 -5.18 -10.67
C LEU A 6 -10.29 -6.28 -11.25
N ALA A 7 -10.25 -7.46 -10.61
CA ALA A 7 -9.49 -8.60 -11.10
C ALA A 7 -9.94 -9.00 -12.52
N PHE A 8 -11.26 -9.04 -12.75
CA PHE A 8 -11.82 -9.32 -14.07
C PHE A 8 -11.44 -8.25 -15.11
N LEU A 9 -11.49 -6.96 -14.74
CA LEU A 9 -11.06 -5.86 -15.62
C LEU A 9 -9.57 -5.94 -15.99
N ILE A 10 -8.71 -6.26 -15.02
CA ILE A 10 -7.27 -6.43 -15.25
C ILE A 10 -7.01 -7.63 -16.17
N TYR A 11 -7.71 -8.74 -15.93
CA TYR A 11 -7.63 -9.92 -16.81
C TYR A 11 -8.01 -9.58 -18.25
N LEU A 12 -9.12 -8.88 -18.46
CA LEU A 12 -9.55 -8.46 -19.79
C LEU A 12 -8.55 -7.50 -20.44
N ASP A 13 -7.98 -6.56 -19.69
CA ASP A 13 -6.97 -5.62 -20.20
C ASP A 13 -5.71 -6.36 -20.68
N TYR A 14 -5.17 -7.30 -19.89
CA TYR A 14 -4.02 -8.11 -20.32
C TYR A 14 -4.36 -9.03 -21.49
N LYS A 15 -5.55 -9.63 -21.51
CA LYS A 15 -5.98 -10.50 -22.63
C LYS A 15 -6.12 -9.70 -23.93
N ALA A 16 -6.68 -8.49 -23.87
CA ALA A 16 -6.75 -7.59 -25.01
C ALA A 16 -5.35 -7.13 -25.46
N LEU A 17 -4.46 -6.85 -24.51
CA LEU A 17 -3.07 -6.49 -24.79
C LEU A 17 -2.33 -7.59 -25.54
N GLN A 18 -2.46 -8.83 -25.06
CA GLN A 18 -1.82 -10.00 -25.66
C GLN A 18 -2.27 -10.23 -27.11
N GLN A 19 -3.53 -9.90 -27.44
CA GLN A 19 -3.99 -9.93 -28.83
C GLN A 19 -3.38 -8.80 -29.67
N ARG A 20 -3.33 -7.57 -29.14
CA ARG A 20 -2.74 -6.40 -29.82
C ARG A 20 -1.25 -6.53 -30.05
N GLU A 21 -0.54 -7.20 -29.15
CA GLU A 21 0.89 -7.47 -29.25
C GLU A 21 1.24 -8.25 -30.53
N LYS A 22 0.39 -9.18 -30.95
CA LYS A 22 0.60 -9.98 -32.18
C LYS A 22 0.75 -9.12 -33.43
N LEU A 23 0.03 -8.00 -33.48
CA LEU A 23 0.04 -7.03 -34.58
C LEU A 23 1.06 -5.90 -34.38
N THR A 24 1.74 -5.87 -33.23
CA THR A 24 2.66 -4.80 -32.85
C THR A 24 4.11 -5.17 -33.18
N LYS A 25 4.85 -4.21 -33.74
CA LYS A 25 6.30 -4.34 -33.99
C LYS A 25 7.04 -4.72 -32.71
N ARG A 26 8.01 -5.64 -32.82
CA ARG A 26 8.80 -6.13 -31.69
C ARG A 26 9.39 -5.01 -30.83
N SER A 27 9.87 -3.93 -31.44
CA SER A 27 10.45 -2.77 -30.75
C SER A 27 9.47 -1.97 -29.87
N LYS A 28 8.15 -2.16 -30.03
CA LYS A 28 7.12 -1.44 -29.27
C LYS A 28 6.42 -2.30 -28.21
N ARG A 29 6.72 -3.60 -28.15
CA ARG A 29 6.02 -4.55 -27.26
C ARG A 29 6.30 -4.24 -25.79
N ASP A 30 7.56 -4.04 -25.43
CA ASP A 30 7.94 -3.79 -24.04
C ASP A 30 7.29 -2.51 -23.50
N SER A 31 7.30 -1.43 -24.28
CA SER A 31 6.60 -0.18 -23.92
C SER A 31 5.08 -0.36 -23.81
N LEU A 32 4.49 -1.23 -24.62
CA LEU A 32 3.06 -1.53 -24.57
C LEU A 32 2.70 -2.29 -23.28
N TRP A 33 3.52 -3.26 -22.89
CA TRP A 33 3.39 -4.01 -21.63
C TRP A 33 3.59 -3.12 -20.40
N GLU A 34 4.64 -2.30 -20.39
CA GLU A 34 4.90 -1.39 -19.27
C GLU A 34 3.74 -0.42 -19.02
N LYS A 35 3.15 0.14 -20.10
CA LYS A 35 1.96 0.99 -19.99
C LYS A 35 0.75 0.26 -19.40
N ALA A 36 0.58 -1.03 -19.71
CA ALA A 36 -0.50 -1.84 -19.16
C ALA A 36 -0.25 -2.18 -17.69
N HIS A 37 0.98 -2.54 -17.33
CA HIS A 37 1.38 -2.76 -15.94
C HIS A 37 1.14 -1.50 -15.11
N GLU A 38 1.57 -0.33 -15.58
CA GLU A 38 1.38 0.92 -14.86
C GLU A 38 -0.09 1.28 -14.68
N ARG A 39 -0.94 1.13 -15.72
CA ARG A 39 -2.37 1.44 -15.57
C ARG A 39 -3.05 0.51 -14.57
N ASN A 40 -2.72 -0.78 -14.59
CA ASN A 40 -3.36 -1.76 -13.72
C ASN A 40 -2.84 -1.65 -12.28
N ALA A 41 -1.55 -1.36 -12.10
CA ALA A 41 -0.98 -1.03 -10.81
C ALA A 41 -1.68 0.18 -10.16
N LYS A 42 -1.97 1.26 -10.91
CA LYS A 42 -2.75 2.41 -10.42
C LYS A 42 -4.15 2.02 -9.96
N ARG A 43 -4.83 1.13 -10.70
CA ARG A 43 -6.15 0.62 -10.30
C ARG A 43 -6.10 -0.20 -9.01
N VAL A 44 -5.09 -1.06 -8.87
CA VAL A 44 -4.87 -1.87 -7.67
C VAL A 44 -4.54 -0.99 -6.47
N LEU A 45 -3.62 -0.04 -6.60
CA LEU A 45 -3.27 0.91 -5.55
C LEU A 45 -4.51 1.66 -5.04
N LYS A 46 -5.30 2.22 -5.96
CA LYS A 46 -6.53 2.94 -5.62
C LYS A 46 -7.50 2.05 -4.81
N LEU A 47 -7.70 0.80 -5.24
CA LEU A 47 -8.59 -0.11 -4.54
C LEU A 47 -8.05 -0.51 -3.16
N ILE A 48 -6.73 -0.75 -3.05
CA ILE A 48 -6.10 -1.07 -1.77
C ILE A 48 -6.27 0.07 -0.76
N VAL A 49 -6.07 1.31 -1.19
CA VAL A 49 -6.31 2.50 -0.35
C VAL A 49 -7.77 2.60 0.05
N GLU A 50 -8.71 2.38 -0.89
CA GLU A 50 -10.14 2.44 -0.62
C GLU A 50 -10.63 1.36 0.38
N LEU A 51 -10.03 0.18 0.37
CA LEU A 51 -10.41 -0.92 1.25
C LEU A 51 -9.73 -0.86 2.64
N GLU A 52 -8.66 -0.08 2.77
CA GLU A 52 -7.90 0.14 4.00
C GLU A 52 -7.45 -1.14 4.73
N GLY A 53 -6.98 -1.00 5.98
CA GLY A 53 -6.72 -2.10 6.91
C GLY A 53 -5.81 -3.21 6.35
N LEU A 54 -6.34 -4.43 6.29
CA LEU A 54 -5.62 -5.61 5.80
C LEU A 54 -5.10 -5.43 4.37
N TRP A 55 -5.84 -4.72 3.50
CA TRP A 55 -5.45 -4.54 2.11
C TRP A 55 -4.20 -3.67 1.97
N VAL A 56 -4.06 -2.64 2.82
CA VAL A 56 -2.86 -1.81 2.87
C VAL A 56 -1.65 -2.64 3.27
N LYS A 57 -1.77 -3.50 4.30
CA LYS A 57 -0.69 -4.41 4.70
C LYS A 57 -0.31 -5.40 3.61
N MET A 58 -1.30 -5.95 2.90
CA MET A 58 -1.04 -6.82 1.76
C MET A 58 -0.33 -6.08 0.63
N GLY A 59 -0.71 -4.84 0.34
CA GLY A 59 -0.03 -4.00 -0.63
C GLY A 59 1.42 -3.69 -0.23
N GLN A 60 1.67 -3.40 1.05
CA GLN A 60 3.02 -3.22 1.59
C GLN A 60 3.85 -4.50 1.43
N TYR A 61 3.32 -5.66 1.81
CA TYR A 61 4.02 -6.94 1.61
C TYR A 61 4.32 -7.22 0.12
N LEU A 62 3.32 -7.05 -0.75
CA LEU A 62 3.48 -7.28 -2.19
C LEU A 62 4.50 -6.32 -2.83
N SER A 63 4.62 -5.09 -2.32
CA SER A 63 5.58 -4.10 -2.82
C SER A 63 7.05 -4.45 -2.55
N THR A 64 7.34 -5.47 -1.73
CA THR A 64 8.71 -5.98 -1.51
C THR A 64 9.01 -7.24 -2.34
N ARG A 65 8.00 -7.81 -3.02
CA ARG A 65 8.10 -9.06 -3.79
C ARG A 65 8.39 -8.80 -5.26
N ALA A 66 9.62 -8.40 -5.56
CA ALA A 66 10.07 -8.16 -6.93
C ALA A 66 10.08 -9.41 -7.83
N ASP A 67 10.01 -10.58 -7.23
CA ASP A 67 9.90 -11.87 -7.89
C ASP A 67 8.47 -12.20 -8.37
N VAL A 68 7.46 -11.50 -7.87
CA VAL A 68 6.04 -11.83 -8.13
C VAL A 68 5.36 -10.80 -9.03
N LEU A 69 5.73 -9.52 -8.91
CA LEU A 69 5.02 -8.43 -9.56
C LEU A 69 5.89 -7.66 -10.55
N PRO A 70 5.31 -7.17 -11.67
CA PRO A 70 6.02 -6.25 -12.56
C PRO A 70 6.48 -4.97 -11.84
N GLU A 71 7.56 -4.37 -12.33
CA GLU A 71 8.19 -3.19 -11.71
C GLU A 71 7.20 -2.05 -11.43
N ALA A 72 6.27 -1.78 -12.36
CA ALA A 72 5.26 -0.74 -12.18
C ALA A 72 4.37 -0.96 -10.94
N TYR A 73 4.05 -2.21 -10.60
CA TYR A 73 3.28 -2.53 -9.39
C TYR A 73 4.10 -2.30 -8.13
N ILE A 74 5.35 -2.76 -8.11
CA ILE A 74 6.28 -2.55 -6.98
C ILE A 74 6.41 -1.05 -6.71
N ARG A 75 6.73 -0.28 -7.75
CA ARG A 75 6.94 1.18 -7.68
C ARG A 75 5.72 1.91 -7.11
N LEU A 76 4.51 1.54 -7.55
CA LEU A 76 3.28 2.21 -7.11
C LEU A 76 2.83 1.74 -5.72
N LEU A 77 2.93 0.44 -5.41
CA LEU A 77 2.53 -0.09 -4.10
C LEU A 77 3.49 0.33 -2.97
N LYS A 78 4.75 0.65 -3.27
CA LYS A 78 5.68 1.24 -2.29
C LYS A 78 5.15 2.51 -1.63
N GLN A 79 4.31 3.28 -2.31
CA GLN A 79 3.67 4.48 -1.74
C GLN A 79 2.83 4.16 -0.50
N LEU A 80 2.33 2.92 -0.35
CA LEU A 80 1.60 2.47 0.84
C LEU A 80 2.49 2.37 2.08
N GLN A 81 3.81 2.35 1.92
CA GLN A 81 4.77 2.37 3.03
C GLN A 81 5.02 3.79 3.51
N ASP A 82 5.08 4.75 2.58
CA ASP A 82 5.47 6.14 2.86
C ASP A 82 4.30 7.02 3.35
N SER A 83 3.06 6.56 3.20
CA SER A 83 1.86 7.41 3.32
C SER A 83 1.16 7.41 4.68
N LEU A 84 1.73 6.85 5.75
CA LEU A 84 1.09 6.99 7.07
C LEU A 84 1.57 8.30 7.72
N PRO A 85 0.74 9.36 7.74
CA PRO A 85 1.06 10.55 8.52
C PRO A 85 1.27 10.12 9.97
N PRO A 86 2.30 10.64 10.65
CA PRO A 86 2.49 10.35 12.05
C PRO A 86 1.22 10.72 12.82
N ARG A 87 0.75 9.82 13.70
CA ARG A 87 -0.32 10.17 14.63
C ARG A 87 0.14 11.35 15.46
N ARG A 88 -0.78 12.27 15.74
CA ARG A 88 -0.52 13.41 16.64
C ARG A 88 -0.06 12.86 17.99
N LEU A 89 1.00 13.45 18.52
CA LEU A 89 1.63 13.02 19.77
C LEU A 89 0.63 12.97 20.92
N GLU A 90 -0.30 13.93 20.95
CA GLU A 90 -1.35 14.04 21.95
C GLU A 90 -2.25 12.81 21.97
N GLU A 91 -2.60 12.23 20.81
CA GLU A 91 -3.42 11.01 20.74
C GLU A 91 -2.66 9.80 21.29
N VAL A 92 -1.34 9.74 21.03
CA VAL A 92 -0.46 8.68 21.54
C VAL A 92 -0.30 8.81 23.05
N ARG A 93 -0.02 10.03 23.55
CA ARG A 93 0.12 10.35 24.98
C ARG A 93 -1.15 9.94 25.73
N GLN A 94 -2.30 10.38 25.24
CA GLN A 94 -3.59 10.11 25.87
C GLN A 94 -3.91 8.60 25.91
N THR A 95 -3.57 7.87 24.85
CA THR A 95 -3.74 6.40 24.80
C THR A 95 -2.86 5.70 25.85
N ILE A 96 -1.59 6.10 25.96
CA ILE A 96 -0.64 5.53 26.92
C ILE A 96 -1.09 5.80 28.36
N GLU A 97 -1.45 7.05 28.67
CA GLU A 97 -1.92 7.45 30.00
C GLU A 97 -3.23 6.75 30.38
N GLN A 98 -4.15 6.55 29.43
CA GLN A 98 -5.39 5.79 29.66
C GLN A 98 -5.14 4.30 29.90
N GLN A 99 -4.20 3.68 29.20
CA GLN A 99 -3.92 2.25 29.32
C GLN A 99 -3.09 1.89 30.56
N LEU A 100 -2.20 2.79 31.00
CA LEU A 100 -1.27 2.54 32.09
C LEU A 100 -1.64 3.28 33.39
N GLY A 101 -2.58 4.25 33.32
CA GLY A 101 -3.11 4.96 34.49
C GLY A 101 -2.13 5.94 35.16
N GLN A 102 -1.00 6.23 34.52
CA GLN A 102 0.05 7.14 35.03
C GLN A 102 0.41 8.17 33.95
N SER A 103 0.91 9.33 34.37
CA SER A 103 1.31 10.37 33.42
C SER A 103 2.57 9.98 32.66
N MET A 104 2.72 10.45 31.42
CA MET A 104 3.92 10.12 30.64
C MET A 104 5.23 10.58 31.27
N ASP A 105 5.18 11.64 32.07
CA ASP A 105 6.34 12.21 32.77
C ASP A 105 6.80 11.31 33.95
N GLU A 106 5.91 10.47 34.49
CA GLU A 106 6.22 9.45 35.49
C GLU A 106 6.68 8.14 34.86
N LEU A 107 6.16 7.81 33.67
CA LEU A 107 6.44 6.54 32.98
C LEU A 107 7.80 6.52 32.26
N PHE A 108 8.27 7.68 31.78
CA PHE A 108 9.49 7.76 30.96
C PHE A 108 10.44 8.85 31.44
N THR A 109 11.74 8.53 31.53
CA THR A 109 12.80 9.51 31.86
C THR A 109 13.02 10.55 30.75
N SER A 110 12.73 10.19 29.50
CA SER A 110 12.79 11.10 28.35
C SER A 110 11.94 10.54 27.20
N PHE A 111 11.22 11.41 26.49
CA PHE A 111 10.39 11.01 25.35
C PHE A 111 10.63 11.92 24.15
N VAL A 112 10.92 11.34 22.99
CA VAL A 112 11.15 12.09 21.74
C VAL A 112 9.80 12.40 21.10
N SER A 113 9.45 13.68 21.00
CA SER A 113 8.16 14.16 20.49
C SER A 113 8.00 13.99 18.97
N VAL A 114 9.11 13.82 18.25
CA VAL A 114 9.11 13.61 16.79
C VAL A 114 9.12 12.10 16.51
N PRO A 115 8.07 11.55 15.88
CA PRO A 115 8.03 10.15 15.51
C PRO A 115 9.16 9.82 14.54
N LEU A 116 10.02 8.86 14.94
CA LEU A 116 11.19 8.43 14.17
C LEU A 116 10.85 7.37 13.11
N ALA A 117 9.75 6.64 13.29
CA ALA A 117 9.26 5.61 12.38
C ALA A 117 7.76 5.36 12.59
N THR A 118 7.05 4.94 11.55
CA THR A 118 5.65 4.52 11.64
C THR A 118 5.56 3.00 11.65
N ALA A 119 5.07 2.42 12.74
CA ALA A 119 4.74 0.99 12.81
C ALA A 119 3.27 0.77 12.48
N SER A 120 2.95 -0.16 11.58
CA SER A 120 1.56 -0.51 11.26
C SER A 120 0.94 -1.38 12.37
N MET A 121 0.53 -0.78 13.48
CA MET A 121 -0.14 -1.47 14.59
C MET A 121 -1.67 -1.34 14.48
N TYR A 122 -2.38 -2.46 14.63
CA TYR A 122 -3.84 -2.49 14.71
C TYR A 122 -4.29 -1.83 16.02
N PRO A 123 -5.39 -1.05 16.08
CA PRO A 123 -6.01 -0.76 17.36
C PRO A 123 -6.63 -2.06 17.87
N PHE A 124 -6.11 -2.60 18.97
CA PHE A 124 -6.85 -3.59 19.76
C PHE A 124 -8.18 -2.96 20.13
N MET A 125 -9.29 -3.51 19.60
CA MET A 125 -10.61 -3.22 20.15
C MET A 125 -10.66 -3.90 21.52
N ALA A 126 -10.73 -3.09 22.57
CA ALA A 126 -11.15 -3.49 23.90
C ALA A 126 -12.68 -3.61 23.94
#